data_AF-A0A023DA20-F1
#
_entry.id   AF-A0A023DA20-F1
#
_cell.length_a   1.000
_cell.length_b   1.000
_cell.length_c   1.000
_cell.angle_alpha   90.00
_cell.angle_beta   90.00
_cell.angle_gamma   90.00
#
_symmetry.space_group_name_H-M   'P 1'
#
loop_
_entity.id
_entity.type
_entity.pdbx_description
1 polymer ?
#
loop_
_entity_poly.entity_id
_entity_poly.type
_entity_poly.pdbx_seq_one_letter_code
_entity_poly.pdbx_strand_id
1 'polypeptide(L)'
;MPLLALAAIALDAAVQANQVLSQRVVYTLSSEARGRVNATYMTVVFLCGAVGSILGSLSFVDGGWWITTLIGIALCGAATILFATEKRGH
;
A
#
# COMPACT_ATOMS: atom_id res chain seq x y z
N MET A 1 -6.90 -20.06 -12.65
CA MET A 1 -6.39 -20.32 -11.30
C MET A 1 -4.90 -20.00 -11.12
N PRO A 2 -3.96 -20.49 -11.96
CA PRO A 2 -2.54 -20.21 -11.74
C PRO A 2 -2.19 -18.71 -11.88
N LEU A 3 -2.87 -17.99 -12.76
CA LEU A 3 -2.68 -16.54 -12.93
C LEU A 3 -3.01 -15.73 -11.67
N LEU A 4 -4.12 -16.03 -10.99
CA LEU A 4 -4.51 -15.35 -9.75
C LEU A 4 -3.54 -15.67 -8.61
N ALA A 5 -3.04 -16.90 -8.54
CA ALA A 5 -2.03 -17.29 -7.56
C ALA A 5 -0.71 -16.54 -7.77
N LEU A 6 -0.24 -16.47 -9.02
CA LEU A 6 0.96 -15.69 -9.36
C LEU A 6 0.79 -14.20 -9.05
N ALA A 7 -0.38 -13.63 -9.38
CA ALA A 7 -0.70 -12.24 -9.06
C ALA A 7 -0.72 -11.99 -7.54
N ALA A 8 -1.33 -12.87 -6.76
CA ALA A 8 -1.36 -12.77 -5.29
C ALA A 8 0.05 -12.83 -4.69
N ILE A 9 0.89 -13.76 -5.15
CA ILE A 9 2.29 -13.88 -4.72
C ILE A 9 3.08 -12.63 -5.08
N ALA A 10 2.92 -12.13 -6.32
CA ALA A 10 3.62 -10.92 -6.76
C ALA A 10 3.21 -9.68 -5.96
N LEU A 11 1.91 -9.52 -5.67
CA LEU A 11 1.40 -8.42 -4.83
C LEU A 11 1.93 -8.51 -3.40
N ASP A 12 1.91 -9.70 -2.79
CA ASP A 12 2.44 -9.91 -1.45
C ASP A 12 3.94 -9.59 -1.38
N ALA A 13 4.72 -10.11 -2.33
CA ALA A 13 6.15 -9.82 -2.42
C ALA A 13 6.44 -8.32 -2.60
N ALA A 14 5.65 -7.61 -3.41
CA ALA A 14 5.78 -6.17 -3.59
C ALA A 14 5.50 -5.39 -2.29
N VAL A 15 4.44 -5.77 -1.55
CA VAL A 15 4.12 -5.16 -0.24
C VAL A 15 5.23 -5.41 0.76
N GLN A 16 5.72 -6.65 0.87
CA GLN A 16 6.82 -6.99 1.77
C GLN A 16 8.11 -6.24 1.42
N ALA A 17 8.46 -6.16 0.14
CA ALA A 17 9.61 -5.39 -0.33
C ALA A 17 9.49 -3.89 0.03
N ASN A 18 8.31 -3.29 -0.17
CA ASN A 18 8.05 -1.90 0.18
C ASN A 18 8.20 -1.66 1.69
N GLN A 19 7.68 -2.57 2.53
CA GLN A 19 7.84 -2.45 3.97
C GLN A 19 9.31 -2.55 4.40
N VAL A 20 10.08 -3.50 3.83
CA VAL A 20 11.51 -3.63 4.12
C VAL A 20 12.29 -2.37 3.72
N LEU A 21 12.00 -1.80 2.54
CA LEU A 21 12.65 -0.57 2.09
C LEU A 21 12.30 0.62 3.00
N SER A 22 11.02 0.77 3.34
CA SER A 22 10.54 1.83 4.23
C SER A 22 11.20 1.72 5.62
N GLN A 23 11.26 0.51 6.17
CA GLN A 23 11.93 0.24 7.45
C GLN A 23 13.42 0.57 7.37
N ARG A 24 14.12 0.23 6.28
CA ARG A 24 15.53 0.63 6.08
C ARG A 24 15.71 2.13 6.15
N VAL A 25 14.85 2.91 5.49
CA VAL A 25 14.90 4.39 5.54
C VAL A 25 14.67 4.88 6.98
N VAL A 26 13.66 4.36 7.67
CA VAL A 26 13.39 4.72 9.08
C VAL A 26 14.58 4.39 9.99
N TYR A 27 15.30 3.30 9.72
CA TYR A 27 16.49 2.91 10.47
C TYR A 27 17.73 3.77 10.20
N THR A 28 17.76 4.53 9.10
CA THR A 28 18.85 5.49 8.82
C THR A 28 18.71 6.82 9.58
N LEU A 29 17.56 7.09 10.20
CA LEU A 29 17.34 8.31 11.00
C LEU A 29 17.99 8.19 12.40
N SER A 30 18.31 9.35 12.99
CA SER A 30 18.84 9.43 14.36
C SER A 30 17.89 8.80 15.39
N SER A 31 18.48 8.29 16.49
CA SER A 31 17.76 7.58 17.58
C SER A 31 16.51 8.32 18.08
N GLU A 32 16.59 9.66 18.18
CA GLU A 32 15.50 10.52 18.68
C GLU A 32 14.31 10.63 17.71
N ALA A 33 14.56 10.68 16.40
CA ALA A 33 13.50 10.78 15.39
C ALA A 33 12.90 9.41 15.01
N ARG A 34 13.70 8.34 15.11
CA ARG A 34 13.32 6.97 14.71
C ARG A 34 12.06 6.46 15.40
N GLY A 35 11.93 6.67 16.70
CA GLY A 35 10.75 6.21 17.47
C GLY A 35 9.44 6.86 17.00
N ARG A 36 9.46 8.18 16.77
CA ARG A 36 8.30 8.96 16.32
C ARG A 36 7.90 8.60 14.89
N VAL A 37 8.87 8.50 13.99
CA VAL A 37 8.62 8.16 12.59
C VAL A 37 8.09 6.73 12.47
N ASN A 38 8.66 5.76 13.21
CA ASN A 38 8.18 4.38 13.19
C ASN A 38 6.74 4.25 13.72
N ALA A 39 6.41 4.95 14.81
CA ALA A 39 5.04 4.99 15.32
C ALA A 39 4.07 5.57 14.27
N THR A 40 4.41 6.72 13.69
CA THR A 40 3.60 7.38 12.65
C THR A 40 3.44 6.48 11.42
N TYR A 41 4.51 5.82 10.97
CA TYR A 41 4.49 4.87 9.86
C TYR A 41 3.50 3.73 10.12
N MET A 42 3.59 3.07 11.28
CA MET A 42 2.68 1.99 11.64
C MET A 42 1.23 2.49 11.77
N THR A 43 1.00 3.66 12.35
CA THR A 43 -0.34 4.26 12.42
C THR A 43 -0.93 4.48 11.03
N VAL A 44 -0.16 5.02 10.08
CA VAL A 44 -0.62 5.22 8.70
C VAL A 44 -0.91 3.89 8.01
N VAL A 45 -0.02 2.90 8.14
CA VAL A 45 -0.22 1.57 7.55
C VAL A 45 -1.50 0.92 8.08
N PHE A 46 -1.74 0.96 9.39
CA PHE A 46 -2.96 0.43 10.00
C PHE A 46 -4.21 1.19 9.57
N LEU A 47 -4.15 2.52 9.52
CA LEU A 47 -5.26 3.36 9.07
C LEU A 47 -5.62 3.08 7.62
N CYS A 48 -4.64 3.03 6.72
CA CYS A 48 -4.82 2.66 5.32
C CYS A 48 -5.38 1.24 5.20
N GLY A 49 -4.89 0.29 6.01
CA GLY A 49 -5.42 -1.07 6.06
C GLY A 49 -6.90 -1.11 6.45
N ALA A 50 -7.30 -0.38 7.49
CA ALA A 50 -8.69 -0.29 7.92
C ALA A 50 -9.61 0.31 6.86
N VAL A 51 -9.19 1.42 6.23
CA VAL A 51 -9.93 2.05 5.14
C VAL A 51 -10.03 1.12 3.94
N GLY A 52 -8.94 0.44 3.58
CA GLY A 52 -8.90 -0.55 2.50
C GLY A 52 -9.83 -1.73 2.75
N SER A 53 -9.91 -2.24 3.99
CA SER A 53 -10.86 -3.29 4.36
C SER A 53 -12.31 -2.84 4.22
N ILE A 54 -12.66 -1.63 4.67
CA ILE A 54 -14.02 -1.10 4.53
C ILE A 54 -14.40 -0.97 3.05
N LEU A 55 -13.52 -0.36 2.24
CA LEU A 55 -13.74 -0.20 0.80
C LEU A 55 -13.84 -1.55 0.08
N GLY A 56 -12.97 -2.51 0.44
CA GLY A 56 -13.01 -3.87 -0.08
C GLY A 56 -14.33 -4.57 0.24
N SER A 57 -14.78 -4.51 1.50
CA SER A 57 -16.04 -5.11 1.93
C SER A 57 -17.26 -4.47 1.24
N LEU A 58 -17.35 -3.13 1.22
CA LEU A 58 -18.48 -2.44 0.59
C LEU A 58 -18.54 -2.70 -0.92
N SER A 59 -17.40 -2.59 -1.60
CA SER A 59 -17.33 -2.84 -3.04
C SER A 59 -17.70 -4.25 -3.44
N PHE A 60 -17.37 -5.22 -2.58
CA PHE A 60 -17.69 -6.63 -2.83
C PHE A 60 -19.18 -6.92 -2.61
N VAL A 61 -19.80 -6.32 -1.59
CA VAL A 61 -21.24 -6.52 -1.30
C VAL A 61 -22.11 -5.95 -2.41
N ASP A 62 -21.84 -4.72 -2.86
CA ASP A 62 -22.69 -4.02 -3.82
C ASP A 62 -22.39 -4.39 -5.28
N GLY A 63 -21.15 -4.79 -5.58
CA GLY A 63 -20.62 -4.92 -6.94
C GLY A 63 -19.87 -6.20 -7.26
N GLY A 64 -19.71 -7.08 -6.28
CA GLY A 64 -18.92 -8.30 -6.41
C GLY A 64 -17.47 -8.05 -6.83
N TRP A 65 -16.85 -9.09 -7.39
CA TRP A 65 -15.43 -9.06 -7.78
C TRP A 65 -15.07 -7.98 -8.80
N TRP A 66 -16.01 -7.56 -9.65
CA TRP A 66 -15.74 -6.57 -10.70
C TRP A 66 -15.48 -5.18 -10.10
N ILE A 67 -16.37 -4.69 -9.24
CA ILE A 67 -16.21 -3.36 -8.62
C ILE A 67 -15.00 -3.36 -7.69
N THR A 68 -14.78 -4.43 -6.92
CA THR A 68 -13.60 -4.55 -6.06
C THR A 68 -12.29 -4.48 -6.87
N THR A 69 -12.22 -5.18 -8.01
CA THR A 69 -11.04 -5.15 -8.88
C THR A 69 -10.83 -3.75 -9.48
N LEU A 70 -11.91 -3.08 -9.91
CA LEU A 70 -11.84 -1.75 -10.50
C LEU A 70 -11.37 -0.69 -9.50
N ILE A 71 -11.83 -0.77 -8.25
CA ILE A 71 -11.34 0.10 -7.17
C ILE A 71 -9.88 -0.17 -6.88
N GLY A 72 -9.45 -1.43 -6.86
CA GLY A 72 -8.03 -1.79 -6.70
C GLY A 72 -7.15 -1.19 -7.80
N ILE A 73 -7.58 -1.30 -9.07
CA ILE A 73 -6.89 -0.67 -10.21
C ILE A 73 -6.86 0.85 -10.08
N ALA A 74 -7.98 1.48 -9.69
CA ALA A 74 -8.06 2.92 -9.51
C ALA A 74 -7.11 3.42 -8.41
N LEU A 75 -7.03 2.71 -7.27
CA LEU A 75 -6.11 3.03 -6.18
C LEU A 75 -4.65 2.88 -6.59
N CYS A 76 -4.28 1.76 -7.24
CA CYS A 76 -2.93 1.54 -7.76
C CYS A 76 -2.56 2.58 -8.84
N GLY A 77 -3.51 2.92 -9.72
CA GLY A 77 -3.35 3.94 -10.75
C GLY A 77 -3.15 5.32 -10.15
N ALA A 78 -3.96 5.70 -9.16
CA ALA A 78 -3.81 6.96 -8.44
C ALA A 78 -2.45 7.05 -7.73
N ALA A 79 -2.02 6.00 -7.05
CA ALA A 79 -0.69 5.94 -6.42
C ALA A 79 0.44 6.10 -7.44
N THR A 80 0.30 5.46 -8.62
CA THR A 80 1.27 5.58 -9.71
C THR A 80 1.31 7.00 -10.30
N ILE A 81 0.16 7.64 -10.46
CA ILE A 81 0.06 9.03 -10.94
C ILE A 81 0.68 9.99 -9.91
N LEU A 82 0.39 9.79 -8.62
CA LEU A 82 1.00 10.59 -7.55
C LEU A 82 2.53 10.44 -7.56
N PHE A 83 3.03 9.21 -7.64
CA PHE A 83 4.46 8.95 -7.77
C PHE A 83 5.07 9.57 -9.03
N ALA A 84 4.37 9.54 -10.17
CA ALA A 84 4.82 10.23 -11.38
C ALA A 84 4.79 11.76 -11.24
N THR A 85 3.92 12.29 -10.39
CA THR A 85 3.75 13.73 -10.11
C THR A 85 4.74 14.23 -9.07
N GLU A 86 5.28 13.36 -8.21
CA GLU A 86 6.49 13.62 -7.44
C GLU A 86 7.63 13.85 -8.43
N LYS A 87 7.74 15.10 -8.90
CA LYS A 87 8.88 15.56 -9.68
C LYS A 87 10.11 15.14 -8.91
N ARG A 88 10.91 14.25 -9.51
CA ARG A 88 12.30 14.00 -9.18
C ARG A 88 13.00 15.36 -9.09
N GLY A 89 12.98 15.95 -7.90
CA GLY A 89 13.86 17.04 -7.53
C GLY A 89 15.26 16.44 -7.56
N HIS A 90 15.96 16.72 -8.65
CA HIS A 90 17.41 16.63 -8.72
C HIS A 90 18.02 17.54 -7.66
#